data_AF-A0A3P7M442-F1
#
_entry.id   AF-A0A3P7M442-F1
#
_cell.length_a   1.000
_cell.length_b   1.000
_cell.length_c   1.000
_cell.angle_alpha   90.00
_cell.angle_beta   90.00
_cell.angle_gamma   90.00
#
_symmetry.space_group_name_H-M   'P 1'
#
loop_
_entity.id
_entity.type
_entity.pdbx_description
1 polymer ?
#
loop_
_entity_poly.entity_id
_entity_poly.type
_entity_poly.pdbx_seq_one_letter_code
_entity_poly.pdbx_strand_id
1 'polypeptide(L)'
;MVYSGGFYLVNLIDAALSGYPLLFICLAEVLVICYVYGERDIELMTTVRPNWYWRITWLVITPLTVGGLIIFKIITDTPITLDAYVYPEWAQDLGVLIGVFPIICIPAWFLFKYCREGGWIVQRELFKPAHTWGPALDEDRNEFLSQLRGREQRKNQPDGVTDESILSTSQLSVC
;
A
#
# COMPACT_ATOMS: atom_id res chain seq x y z
N MET A 1 -31.84 -15.59 -5.96
CA MET A 1 -32.86 -14.92 -5.12
C MET A 1 -34.25 -15.30 -5.63
N VAL A 2 -35.23 -15.55 -4.74
CA VAL A 2 -36.51 -16.26 -5.04
C VAL A 2 -37.74 -15.32 -5.10
N TYR A 3 -37.63 -14.06 -4.68
CA TYR A 3 -38.73 -13.09 -4.71
C TYR A 3 -38.64 -12.15 -5.92
N SER A 4 -39.79 -11.69 -6.43
CA SER A 4 -39.93 -10.92 -7.69
C SER A 4 -39.15 -9.60 -7.73
N GLY A 5 -38.84 -9.00 -6.57
CA GLY A 5 -38.02 -7.79 -6.47
C GLY A 5 -36.52 -8.03 -6.25
N GLY A 6 -36.07 -9.29 -6.19
CA GLY A 6 -34.69 -9.63 -5.80
C GLY A 6 -33.63 -9.12 -6.77
N PHE A 7 -33.94 -9.05 -8.06
CA PHE A 7 -33.02 -8.53 -9.07
C PHE A 7 -32.68 -7.04 -8.84
N TYR A 8 -33.68 -6.22 -8.49
CA TYR A 8 -33.49 -4.80 -8.17
C TYR A 8 -32.58 -4.61 -6.95
N LEU A 9 -32.82 -5.40 -5.89
CA LEU A 9 -32.00 -5.33 -4.68
C LEU A 9 -30.54 -5.71 -4.98
N VAL A 10 -30.30 -6.78 -5.75
CA VAL A 10 -28.95 -7.20 -6.14
C VAL A 10 -28.26 -6.10 -6.94
N ASN A 11 -28.93 -5.53 -7.94
CA ASN A 11 -28.36 -4.47 -8.75
C ASN A 11 -28.01 -3.22 -7.92
N LEU A 12 -28.89 -2.83 -6.99
CA LEU A 12 -28.64 -1.70 -6.10
C LEU A 12 -27.39 -1.94 -5.24
N ILE A 13 -27.28 -3.12 -4.63
CA ILE A 13 -26.15 -3.48 -3.77
C ILE A 13 -24.85 -3.59 -4.58
N ASP A 14 -24.88 -4.22 -5.75
CA ASP A 14 -23.72 -4.37 -6.62
C ASP A 14 -23.20 -3.02 -7.12
N ALA A 15 -24.10 -2.12 -7.55
CA ALA A 15 -23.77 -0.76 -7.93
C ALA A 15 -23.19 0.05 -6.76
N ALA A 16 -23.73 -0.11 -5.56
CA ALA A 16 -23.25 0.56 -4.35
C ALA A 16 -21.86 0.07 -3.90
N LEU A 17 -21.59 -1.25 -4.00
CA LEU A 17 -20.33 -1.86 -3.60
C LEU A 17 -19.21 -1.70 -4.64
N SER A 18 -19.54 -1.60 -5.92
CA SER A 18 -18.56 -1.45 -6.99
C SER A 18 -17.98 -0.03 -7.11
N GLY A 19 -18.66 0.97 -6.55
CA GLY A 19 -18.28 2.37 -6.65
C GLY A 19 -17.26 2.83 -5.61
N TYR A 20 -17.72 3.70 -4.70
CA TYR A 20 -16.89 4.39 -3.70
C TYR A 20 -16.10 3.48 -2.75
N PRO A 21 -16.67 2.42 -2.12
CA PRO A 21 -15.92 1.60 -1.17
C PRO A 21 -14.67 0.97 -1.75
N LEU A 22 -14.73 0.43 -2.98
CA LEU A 22 -13.56 -0.18 -3.63
C LEU A 22 -12.45 0.85 -3.88
N LEU A 23 -12.80 2.04 -4.38
CA LEU A 23 -11.80 3.08 -4.66
C LEU A 23 -11.14 3.60 -3.38
N PHE A 24 -11.91 3.77 -2.30
CA PHE A 24 -11.37 4.18 -1.00
C PHE A 24 -10.49 3.11 -0.36
N ILE A 25 -10.89 1.83 -0.40
CA ILE A 25 -10.08 0.72 0.09
C ILE A 25 -8.79 0.61 -0.71
N CYS A 26 -8.87 0.69 -2.04
CA CYS A 26 -7.70 0.67 -2.92
C CYS A 26 -6.72 1.81 -2.60
N LEU A 27 -7.21 3.03 -2.38
CA LEU A 27 -6.37 4.16 -1.97
C LEU A 27 -5.69 3.88 -0.63
N ALA A 28 -6.43 3.40 0.36
CA ALA A 28 -5.89 3.09 1.68
C ALA A 28 -4.80 2.00 1.60
N GLU A 29 -5.05 0.93 0.84
CA GLU A 29 -4.08 -0.16 0.64
C GLU A 29 -2.81 0.33 -0.04
N VAL A 30 -2.93 1.11 -1.12
CA VAL A 30 -1.77 1.69 -1.82
C VAL A 30 -0.98 2.60 -0.88
N LEU A 31 -1.64 3.47 -0.11
CA LEU A 31 -0.95 4.33 0.84
C LEU A 31 -0.22 3.52 1.92
N VAL A 32 -0.84 2.47 2.45
CA VAL A 32 -0.19 1.57 3.42
C VAL A 32 1.03 0.89 2.79
N ILE A 33 0.90 0.34 1.58
CA ILE A 33 2.05 -0.32 0.92
C ILE A 33 3.18 0.66 0.62
N CYS A 34 2.87 1.85 0.10
CA CYS A 34 3.90 2.80 -0.30
C CYS A 34 4.61 3.46 0.89
N TYR A 35 3.89 3.78 1.96
CA TYR A 35 4.43 4.55 3.09
C TYR A 35 4.78 3.69 4.30
N VAL A 36 4.03 2.63 4.58
CA VAL A 36 4.30 1.74 5.73
C VAL A 36 5.27 0.63 5.35
N TYR A 37 5.11 0.03 4.16
CA TYR A 37 5.91 -1.14 3.75
C TYR A 37 7.33 -0.79 3.28
N GLY A 38 7.67 0.47 2.99
CA GLY A 38 9.05 0.94 2.81
C GLY A 38 9.89 0.28 1.69
N GLU A 39 10.98 0.95 1.28
CA GLU A 39 11.83 0.43 0.19
C GLU A 39 12.71 -0.77 0.59
N ARG A 40 13.03 -0.89 1.89
CA ARG A 40 13.95 -1.92 2.41
C ARG A 40 13.33 -3.31 2.37
N ASP A 41 12.02 -3.38 2.61
CA ASP A 41 11.27 -4.62 2.64
C ASP A 41 11.01 -5.14 1.22
N ILE A 42 10.84 -4.22 0.26
CA ILE A 42 10.80 -4.53 -1.16
C ILE A 42 12.15 -5.10 -1.65
N GLU A 43 13.27 -4.52 -1.19
CA GLU A 43 14.63 -5.00 -1.50
C GLU A 43 14.89 -6.39 -0.90
N LEU A 44 14.35 -6.67 0.29
CA LEU A 44 14.41 -7.97 0.94
C LEU A 44 13.64 -9.06 0.15
N MET A 45 12.47 -8.72 -0.39
CA MET A 45 11.64 -9.69 -1.14
C MET A 45 12.14 -9.94 -2.56
N THR A 46 12.73 -8.93 -3.20
CA THR A 46 13.06 -9.00 -4.63
C THR A 46 14.52 -9.36 -4.90
N THR A 47 15.38 -9.36 -3.87
CA THR A 47 16.86 -9.57 -3.94
C THR A 47 17.63 -8.55 -4.81
N VAL A 48 16.91 -7.76 -5.61
CA VAL A 48 17.40 -6.72 -6.52
C VAL A 48 16.87 -5.36 -6.07
N ARG A 49 17.72 -4.33 -6.10
CA ARG A 49 17.29 -2.96 -5.80
C ARG A 49 16.35 -2.46 -6.89
N PRO A 50 15.11 -2.06 -6.56
CA PRO A 50 14.22 -1.47 -7.55
C PRO A 50 14.84 -0.19 -8.10
N ASN A 51 14.89 -0.09 -9.43
CA ASN A 51 15.40 1.08 -10.13
C ASN A 51 14.61 2.34 -9.75
N TRP A 52 15.20 3.53 -9.90
CA TRP A 52 14.58 4.81 -9.52
C TRP A 52 13.20 5.03 -10.15
N TYR A 53 13.01 4.57 -11.39
CA TYR A 53 11.72 4.59 -12.09
C TYR A 53 10.61 3.86 -11.34
N TRP A 54 10.89 2.66 -10.83
CA TRP A 54 9.92 1.85 -10.10
C TRP A 54 9.51 2.49 -8.77
N ARG A 55 10.48 3.14 -8.10
CA ARG A 55 10.23 3.85 -6.84
C ARG A 55 9.27 5.01 -7.03
N ILE A 56 9.50 5.84 -8.04
CA ILE A 56 8.61 6.97 -8.36
C ILE A 56 7.23 6.47 -8.80
N THR A 57 7.18 5.38 -9.56
CA THR A 57 5.93 4.79 -10.04
C THR A 57 5.04 4.39 -8.86
N TRP A 58 5.58 3.66 -7.88
CA TRP A 58 4.79 3.22 -6.73
C TRP A 58 4.50 4.36 -5.76
N LEU A 59 5.48 5.22 -5.45
CA LEU A 59 5.32 6.23 -4.41
C LEU A 59 4.46 7.43 -4.84
N VAL A 60 4.48 7.79 -6.13
CA VAL A 60 3.81 9.00 -6.63
C VAL A 60 2.75 8.69 -7.68
N ILE A 61 3.07 7.88 -8.70
CA ILE A 61 2.17 7.68 -9.84
C ILE A 61 0.94 6.86 -9.42
N THR A 62 1.12 5.78 -8.67
CA THR A 62 0.02 4.92 -8.20
C THR A 62 -0.99 5.69 -7.33
N PRO A 63 -0.60 6.37 -6.24
CA PRO A 63 -1.56 7.11 -5.41
C PRO A 63 -2.20 8.28 -6.18
N LEU A 64 -1.47 8.95 -7.07
CA LEU A 64 -2.03 10.01 -7.92
C LEU A 64 -3.11 9.47 -8.86
N THR A 65 -2.88 8.30 -9.47
CA THR A 65 -3.84 7.66 -10.39
C THR A 65 -5.11 7.25 -9.66
N VAL A 66 -5.00 6.64 -8.48
CA VAL A 66 -6.16 6.25 -7.66
C VAL A 66 -6.91 7.48 -7.13
N GLY A 67 -6.19 8.52 -6.70
CA GLY A 67 -6.79 9.79 -6.31
C GLY A 67 -7.55 10.46 -7.48
N GLY A 68 -6.97 10.43 -8.68
CA GLY A 68 -7.62 10.89 -9.90
C GLY A 68 -8.89 10.11 -10.25
N LEU A 69 -8.88 8.79 -10.07
CA LEU A 69 -10.06 7.92 -10.26
C LEU A 69 -11.19 8.29 -9.29
N ILE A 70 -10.89 8.59 -8.03
CA ILE A 70 -11.89 9.04 -7.05
C ILE A 70 -12.52 10.37 -7.48
N ILE A 71 -11.69 11.34 -7.89
CA ILE A 71 -12.18 12.65 -8.36
C ILE A 71 -13.06 12.48 -9.60
N PHE A 72 -12.61 11.67 -10.56
CA PHE A 72 -13.38 11.38 -11.77
C PHE A 72 -14.73 10.71 -11.44
N LYS A 73 -14.75 9.79 -10.47
CA LYS A 73 -15.97 9.13 -10.01
C LYS A 73 -16.94 10.11 -9.35
N ILE A 74 -16.44 11.08 -8.57
CA ILE A 74 -17.27 12.12 -7.94
C ILE A 74 -17.90 13.02 -9.01
N ILE A 75 -17.14 13.41 -10.03
CA ILE A 75 -17.63 14.30 -11.10
C ILE A 75 -18.66 13.58 -11.99
N THR A 76 -18.47 12.28 -12.24
CA THR A 76 -19.31 11.49 -13.14
C THR A 76 -20.34 10.65 -12.36
N ASP A 77 -20.70 11.06 -11.15
CA ASP A 77 -21.65 10.30 -10.35
C ASP A 77 -23.07 10.49 -10.91
N THR A 78 -23.60 9.44 -11.55
CA THR A 78 -24.97 9.41 -12.02
C THR A 78 -25.83 8.62 -11.05
N PRO A 79 -27.10 9.02 -10.83
CA PRO A 79 -28.00 8.26 -9.97
C PRO A 79 -28.10 6.82 -10.46
N ILE A 80 -28.13 5.87 -9.52
CA ILE A 80 -28.25 4.45 -9.83
C ILE A 80 -29.60 4.27 -10.54
N THR A 81 -29.57 3.90 -11.81
CA THR A 81 -30.76 3.60 -12.63
C THR A 81 -30.69 2.15 -13.10
N LEU A 82 -31.85 1.50 -13.18
CA LEU A 82 -31.97 0.18 -13.80
C LEU A 82 -32.92 0.31 -14.99
N ASP A 83 -32.37 0.32 -16.20
CA ASP A 83 -33.09 0.58 -17.45
C ASP A 83 -33.98 1.84 -17.39
N ALA A 84 -35.29 1.66 -17.25
CA ALA A 84 -36.29 2.75 -17.16
C ALA A 84 -36.74 3.06 -15.71
N TYR A 85 -36.23 2.32 -14.72
CA TYR A 85 -36.58 2.50 -13.31
C TYR A 85 -35.55 3.38 -12.61
N VAL A 86 -35.99 4.57 -12.20
CA VAL A 86 -35.23 5.45 -11.33
C VAL A 86 -35.46 5.01 -9.89
N TYR A 87 -34.39 4.64 -9.18
CA TYR A 87 -34.50 4.27 -7.77
C TYR A 87 -34.97 5.48 -6.96
N PRO A 88 -35.91 5.28 -6.02
CA PRO A 88 -36.36 6.35 -5.13
C PRO A 88 -35.20 6.82 -4.24
N GLU A 89 -35.26 8.07 -3.78
CA GLU A 89 -34.18 8.72 -3.02
C GLU A 89 -33.76 7.91 -1.78
N TRP A 90 -34.72 7.34 -1.03
CA TRP A 90 -34.42 6.49 0.13
C TRP A 90 -33.56 5.26 -0.22
N ALA A 91 -33.70 4.70 -1.43
CA ALA A 91 -32.92 3.55 -1.87
C ALA A 91 -31.49 3.97 -2.27
N GLN A 92 -31.34 5.19 -2.79
CA GLN A 92 -30.02 5.77 -3.08
C GLN A 92 -29.25 6.02 -1.78
N ASP A 93 -29.91 6.61 -0.78
CA ASP A 93 -29.31 6.82 0.55
C ASP A 93 -28.88 5.50 1.21
N LEU A 94 -29.71 4.46 1.09
CA LEU A 94 -29.34 3.11 1.56
C LEU A 94 -28.14 2.54 0.80
N GLY A 95 -28.03 2.75 -0.51
CA GLY A 95 -26.87 2.35 -1.30
C GLY A 95 -25.59 3.03 -0.81
N VAL A 96 -25.63 4.34 -0.59
CA VAL A 96 -24.49 5.10 -0.04
C VAL A 96 -24.14 4.62 1.36
N LEU A 97 -25.13 4.37 2.23
CA LEU A 97 -24.90 3.85 3.57
C LEU A 97 -24.18 2.49 3.56
N ILE A 98 -24.60 1.58 2.67
CA ILE A 98 -23.97 0.27 2.48
C ILE A 98 -22.53 0.42 2.00
N GLY A 99 -22.27 1.36 1.08
CA GLY A 99 -20.92 1.63 0.59
C GLY A 99 -20.01 2.28 1.63
N VAL A 100 -20.54 3.14 2.51
CA VAL A 100 -19.77 3.82 3.55
C VAL A 100 -19.47 2.90 4.75
N PHE A 101 -20.33 1.90 5.00
CA PHE A 101 -20.16 0.95 6.10
C PHE A 101 -18.76 0.29 6.18
N PRO A 102 -18.23 -0.36 5.12
CA PRO A 102 -16.88 -0.95 5.17
C PRO A 102 -15.78 0.10 5.37
N ILE A 103 -15.95 1.32 4.83
CA ILE A 103 -14.99 2.41 5.02
C ILE A 103 -14.95 2.84 6.49
N ILE A 104 -16.10 2.88 7.18
CA ILE A 104 -16.19 3.22 8.61
C ILE A 104 -15.68 2.08 9.50
N CYS A 105 -15.82 0.82 9.09
CA CYS A 105 -15.33 -0.32 9.88
C CYS A 105 -13.82 -0.25 10.16
N ILE A 106 -13.02 0.25 9.21
CA ILE A 106 -11.55 0.39 9.36
C ILE A 106 -11.17 1.37 10.48
N PRO A 107 -11.60 2.65 10.48
CA PRO A 107 -11.33 3.57 11.57
C PRO A 107 -12.07 3.17 12.85
N ALA A 108 -13.27 2.59 12.78
CA ALA A 108 -13.98 2.11 13.97
C ALA A 108 -13.18 1.02 14.71
N TRP A 109 -12.57 0.07 13.97
CA TRP A 109 -11.70 -0.94 14.56
C TRP A 109 -10.43 -0.31 15.17
N PHE A 110 -9.84 0.67 14.47
CA PHE A 110 -8.71 1.43 14.98
C PHE A 110 -9.05 2.20 16.26
N LEU A 111 -10.20 2.87 16.31
CA LEU A 111 -10.72 3.59 17.50
C LEU A 111 -11.00 2.64 18.66
N PHE A 112 -11.60 1.48 18.39
CA PHE A 112 -11.85 0.45 19.40
C PHE A 112 -10.53 -0.03 20.03
N LYS A 113 -9.53 -0.32 19.21
CA LYS A 113 -8.18 -0.69 19.66
C LYS A 113 -7.52 0.44 20.45
N TYR A 114 -7.60 1.67 19.95
CA TYR A 114 -7.06 2.86 20.61
C TYR A 114 -7.64 3.08 22.01
N CYS A 115 -8.96 2.94 22.18
CA CYS A 115 -9.64 3.13 23.46
C CYS A 115 -9.32 2.01 24.47
N ARG A 116 -9.07 0.78 24.00
CA ARG A 116 -8.86 -0.39 24.85
C ARG A 116 -7.41 -0.56 25.32
N GLU A 117 -6.44 -0.18 24.49
CA GLU A 117 -5.00 -0.41 24.73
C GLU A 117 -4.21 0.86 25.09
N GLY A 118 -4.84 2.04 25.05
CA GLY A 118 -4.32 3.26 25.65
C GLY A 118 -3.29 4.04 24.80
N GLY A 119 -3.79 4.98 23.99
CA GLY A 119 -3.06 6.20 23.62
C GLY A 119 -2.13 6.16 22.40
N TRP A 120 -1.25 7.16 22.34
CA TRP A 120 -0.33 7.50 21.24
C TRP A 120 0.73 6.44 20.93
N ILE A 121 1.08 5.61 21.92
CA ILE A 121 2.08 4.53 21.76
C ILE A 121 1.52 3.42 20.87
N VAL A 122 0.24 3.08 21.02
CA VAL A 122 -0.44 2.07 20.20
C VAL A 122 -0.52 2.50 18.73
N GLN A 123 -0.71 3.79 18.45
CA GLN A 123 -0.68 4.31 17.07
C GLN A 123 0.67 4.07 16.41
N ARG A 124 1.77 4.34 17.13
CA ARG A 124 3.12 4.15 16.60
C ARG A 124 3.48 2.67 16.40
N GLU A 125 2.93 1.77 17.22
CA GLU A 125 3.11 0.33 17.03
C GLU A 125 2.20 -0.24 15.91
N LEU A 126 1.02 0.34 15.68
CA LEU A 126 0.10 -0.06 14.60
C LEU A 126 0.63 0.28 13.20
N PHE A 127 1.34 1.40 13.06
CA PHE A 127 2.00 1.77 11.81
C PHE A 127 3.34 1.06 11.59
N LYS A 128 3.75 0.17 12.49
CA LYS A 128 4.86 -0.74 12.23
C LYS A 128 4.31 -2.05 11.68
N PRO A 129 5.06 -2.73 10.79
CA PRO A 129 4.72 -4.09 10.40
C PRO A 129 4.64 -4.98 11.65
N ALA A 130 3.81 -6.03 11.58
CA ALA A 130 3.61 -6.95 12.69
C ALA A 130 4.94 -7.49 13.23
N HIS A 131 5.04 -7.78 14.53
CA HIS A 131 6.30 -8.20 15.15
C HIS A 131 6.92 -9.49 14.56
N THR A 132 6.11 -10.35 13.93
CA THR A 132 6.54 -11.56 13.20
C THR A 132 6.81 -11.30 11.73
N TRP A 133 6.70 -10.07 11.26
CA TRP A 133 6.85 -9.74 9.84
C TRP A 133 8.34 -9.75 9.46
N GLY A 134 8.66 -10.51 8.41
CA GLY A 134 10.02 -10.78 7.95
C GLY A 134 10.13 -12.19 7.35
N PRO A 135 11.33 -12.62 6.92
CA PRO A 135 11.58 -13.98 6.46
C PRO A 135 11.30 -14.98 7.59
N ALA A 136 10.72 -16.13 7.25
CA ALA A 136 10.37 -17.15 8.25
C ALA A 136 11.61 -17.74 8.96
N LEU A 137 12.78 -17.68 8.32
CA LEU A 137 14.06 -18.11 8.86
C LEU A 137 14.91 -16.87 9.21
N ASP A 138 15.39 -16.80 10.46
CA ASP A 138 16.21 -15.67 10.92
C ASP A 138 17.58 -15.59 10.20
N GLU A 139 18.04 -16.71 9.62
CA GLU A 139 19.30 -16.81 8.88
C GLU A 139 19.28 -15.95 7.60
N ASP A 140 18.18 -16.00 6.84
CA ASP A 140 17.98 -15.18 5.64
C ASP A 140 17.95 -13.68 5.97
N ARG A 141 17.39 -13.32 7.12
CA ARG A 141 17.37 -11.92 7.60
C ARG A 141 18.80 -11.44 7.92
N ASN A 142 19.58 -12.26 8.60
CA ASN A 142 20.96 -11.93 8.95
C ASN A 142 21.85 -11.83 7.70
N GLU A 143 21.63 -12.71 6.73
CA GLU A 143 22.32 -12.66 5.44
C GLU A 143 22.01 -11.34 4.72
N PHE A 144 20.73 -10.98 4.58
CA PHE A 144 20.33 -9.70 3.97
C PHE A 144 20.95 -8.49 4.69
N LEU A 145 20.93 -8.47 6.02
CA LEU A 145 21.54 -7.41 6.81
C LEU A 145 23.07 -7.34 6.61
N SER A 146 23.74 -8.49 6.46
CA SER A 146 25.16 -8.55 6.15
C SER A 146 25.48 -7.99 4.76
N GLN A 147 24.62 -8.26 3.77
CA GLN A 147 24.72 -7.72 2.42
C GLN A 147 24.51 -6.19 2.41
N LEU A 148 23.54 -5.69 3.17
CA LEU A 148 23.33 -4.24 3.33
C LEU A 148 24.56 -3.55 3.96
N ARG A 149 25.11 -4.12 5.04
CA ARG A 149 26.31 -3.60 5.70
C ARG A 149 27.50 -3.54 4.75
N GLY A 150 27.72 -4.60 3.96
CA GLY A 150 28.79 -4.63 2.95
C GLY A 150 28.62 -3.57 1.85
N ARG A 151 27.37 -3.33 1.41
CA ARG A 151 27.06 -2.27 0.43
C ARG A 151 27.32 -0.87 1.00
N GLU A 152 26.97 -0.62 2.26
CA GLU A 152 27.24 0.66 2.92
C GLU A 152 28.74 0.92 3.09
N GLN A 153 29.52 -0.11 3.45
CA GLN A 153 30.98 0.00 3.51
C GLN A 153 31.59 0.36 2.16
N ARG A 154 31.12 -0.25 1.06
CA ARG A 154 31.57 0.12 -0.29
C ARG A 154 31.21 1.54 -0.68
N LYS A 155 30.05 2.06 -0.27
CA LYS A 155 29.65 3.44 -0.54
C LYS A 155 30.46 4.46 0.28
N ASN A 156 30.84 4.10 1.50
CA ASN A 156 31.63 4.97 2.39
C ASN A 156 33.14 4.89 2.12
N GLN A 157 33.59 3.92 1.31
CA GLN A 157 34.96 3.86 0.81
C GLN A 157 35.15 4.99 -0.21
N PRO A 158 36.07 5.95 0.00
CA PRO A 158 36.33 7.00 -0.98
C PRO A 158 36.83 6.36 -2.29
N ASP A 159 36.20 6.75 -3.40
CA ASP A 159 36.36 6.15 -4.74
C ASP A 159 37.82 6.09 -5.24
N GLY A 160 38.73 6.87 -4.65
CA GLY A 160 40.16 6.88 -5.00
C GLY A 160 41.03 5.77 -4.39
N VAL A 161 40.56 5.03 -3.38
CA VAL A 161 41.42 4.02 -2.69
C VAL A 161 41.56 2.72 -3.49
N THR A 162 40.55 2.35 -4.27
CA THR A 162 40.57 1.13 -5.07
C THR A 162 41.55 1.23 -6.25
N ASP A 163 41.68 2.40 -6.87
CA ASP A 163 42.59 2.57 -8.00
C ASP A 163 44.05 2.74 -7.57
N GLU A 164 44.33 3.45 -6.46
CA GLU A 164 45.70 3.59 -5.92
C GLU A 164 46.28 2.28 -5.37
N SER A 165 45.45 1.45 -4.73
CA SER A 165 45.89 0.14 -4.22
C SER A 165 46.17 -0.86 -5.34
N ILE A 166 45.40 -0.86 -6.44
CA ILE A 166 45.65 -1.71 -7.62
C ILE A 166 46.90 -1.23 -8.39
N LEU A 167 47.13 0.08 -8.50
CA LEU A 167 48.35 0.64 -9.09
C LEU A 167 49.60 0.33 -8.24
N SER A 168 49.52 0.40 -6.91
CA SER A 168 50.64 0.05 -6.03
C SER A 168 50.98 -1.45 -6.05
N THR A 169 49.96 -2.31 -6.09
CA THR A 169 50.16 -3.77 -6.13
C THR A 169 50.66 -4.26 -7.50
N SER A 170 50.27 -3.60 -8.59
CA SER A 170 50.80 -3.90 -9.93
C SER A 170 52.25 -3.46 -10.12
N GLN A 171 52.69 -2.36 -9.49
CA GLN A 171 54.11 -1.95 -9.49
C GLN A 171 55.00 -2.90 -8.66
N LEU A 172 54.49 -3.49 -7.57
CA LEU A 172 55.22 -4.46 -6.74
C LEU A 172 55.30 -5.87 -7.32
N SER A 173 54.47 -6.22 -8.32
CA SER A 173 54.50 -7.53 -8.98
C SER A 173 55.35 -7.57 -10.26
N VAL A 174 55.86 -6.42 -10.72
CA VAL A 174 56.69 -6.27 -11.93
C VAL A 174 58.17 -6.00 -11.60
N CYS A 175 58.51 -5.84 -10.31
CA CYS A 175 59.88 -5.89 -9.79
C CYS A 175 60.16 -7.28 -9.22
#